data_AF-A0A9P3CIR0-F1
#
_entry.id   AF-A0A9P3CIR0-F1
#
_cell.length_a   1.000
_cell.length_b   1.000
_cell.length_c   1.000
_cell.angle_alpha   90.00
_cell.angle_beta   90.00
_cell.angle_gamma   90.00
#
_symmetry.space_group_name_H-M   'P 1'
#
loop_
_entity.id
_entity.type
_entity.pdbx_description
1 polymer ?
#
loop_
_entity_poly.entity_id
_entity_poly.type
_entity_poly.pdbx_seq_one_letter_code
_entity_poly.pdbx_strand_id
1 'polypeptide(L)'
;MAKVESECLFLDMLPAGMRNNIYELVYANDTSEDNEIDLLTAEPPSNALILTCRQIRDEAAGTYKSSYREFWSQSTFSLPYAQLRNDCQRRLQRHRSEDLHHIAQFQISMKAAALGGSKRAPTIPLYYRLVRPNVWYAYHKI
;
A
#
# COMPACT_ATOMS: atom_id res chain seq x y z
N MET A 1 17.79 -19.66 -41.18
CA MET A 1 17.43 -18.30 -40.77
C MET A 1 17.66 -18.20 -39.27
N ALA A 2 18.73 -17.52 -38.85
CA ALA A 2 18.99 -17.28 -37.43
C ALA A 2 18.00 -16.22 -36.93
N LYS A 3 17.29 -16.55 -35.86
CA LYS A 3 16.39 -15.63 -35.16
C LYS A 3 17.29 -14.58 -34.48
N VAL A 4 17.32 -13.35 -35.00
CA VAL A 4 17.93 -12.24 -34.28
C VAL A 4 17.03 -12.00 -33.07
N GLU A 5 17.42 -12.56 -31.92
CA GLU A 5 16.81 -12.19 -30.67
C GLU A 5 17.08 -10.70 -30.48
N SER A 6 16.00 -9.92 -30.34
CA SER A 6 16.11 -8.50 -30.04
C SER A 6 16.92 -8.36 -28.76
N GLU A 7 18.14 -7.83 -28.86
CA GLU A 7 18.97 -7.49 -27.70
C GLU A 7 18.13 -6.63 -26.75
N CYS A 8 18.01 -7.07 -25.50
CA CYS A 8 17.34 -6.32 -24.47
C CYS A 8 18.40 -5.41 -23.86
N LEU A 9 18.54 -4.20 -24.39
CA LEU A 9 19.55 -3.23 -23.91
C LEU A 9 19.52 -3.04 -22.39
N PHE A 10 18.34 -3.15 -21.77
CA PHE A 10 18.21 -3.09 -20.32
C PHE A 10 18.89 -4.28 -19.61
N LEU A 11 18.77 -5.50 -20.11
CA LEU A 11 19.38 -6.68 -19.51
C LEU A 11 20.84 -6.88 -19.94
N ASP A 12 21.16 -6.50 -21.18
CA ASP A 12 22.43 -6.80 -21.83
C ASP A 12 23.49 -5.72 -21.55
N MET A 13 23.10 -4.43 -21.48
CA MET A 13 24.06 -3.31 -21.30
C MET A 13 24.19 -2.88 -19.83
N LEU A 14 23.12 -2.98 -19.03
CA LEU A 14 23.19 -2.57 -17.62
C LEU A 14 23.72 -3.72 -16.76
N PRO A 15 24.74 -3.49 -15.93
CA PRO A 15 25.15 -4.47 -14.93
C PRO A 15 24.03 -4.77 -13.93
N ALA A 16 24.03 -5.98 -13.36
CA ALA A 16 23.03 -6.42 -12.39
C ALA A 16 22.85 -5.43 -11.21
N GLY A 17 23.94 -4.86 -10.70
CA GLY A 17 23.88 -3.86 -9.63
C GLY A 17 23.07 -2.61 -10.00
N MET A 18 23.19 -2.12 -11.25
CA MET A 18 22.39 -0.97 -11.70
C MET A 18 20.92 -1.34 -11.91
N ARG A 19 20.64 -2.55 -12.41
CA ARG A 19 19.26 -3.03 -12.54
C ARG A 19 18.58 -3.15 -11.17
N ASN A 20 19.29 -3.65 -10.17
CA ASN A 20 18.79 -3.74 -8.79
C ASN A 20 18.40 -2.37 -8.22
N ASN A 21 19.24 -1.34 -8.41
CA ASN A 21 18.90 0.02 -7.99
C ASN A 21 17.62 0.53 -8.68
N ILE A 22 17.42 0.19 -9.96
CA ILE A 22 16.20 0.54 -10.69
C ILE A 22 14.98 -0.20 -10.09
N TYR A 23 15.12 -1.48 -9.76
CA TYR A 23 14.04 -2.24 -9.11
C TYR A 23 13.67 -1.67 -7.74
N GLU A 24 14.66 -1.28 -6.94
CA GLU A 24 14.44 -0.62 -5.65
C GLU A 24 13.68 0.70 -5.82
N LEU A 25 14.04 1.52 -6.81
CA LEU A 25 13.32 2.76 -7.11
C LEU A 25 11.89 2.52 -7.58
N VAL A 26 11.66 1.49 -8.41
CA VAL A 26 10.31 1.14 -8.90
C VAL A 26 9.39 0.68 -7.76
N TYR A 27 9.95 0.04 -6.74
CA TYR A 27 9.20 -0.48 -5.59
C TYR A 27 9.37 0.35 -4.31
N ALA A 28 9.99 1.52 -4.40
CA ALA A 28 10.09 2.43 -3.28
C ALA A 28 8.68 2.92 -2.95
N ASN A 29 8.25 2.72 -1.70
CA ASN A 29 7.03 3.33 -1.20
C ASN A 29 7.38 4.64 -0.51
N ASP A 30 6.68 5.72 -0.86
CA ASP A 30 6.69 6.96 -0.09
C ASP A 30 5.77 6.83 1.15
N THR A 31 6.09 5.89 2.04
CA THR A 31 5.38 5.70 3.32
C THR A 31 5.85 6.69 4.39
N SER A 32 5.91 7.99 4.07
CA SER A 32 6.13 8.98 5.14
C SER A 32 4.94 8.93 6.12
N GLU A 33 5.20 9.15 7.41
CA GLU A 33 4.15 9.16 8.44
C GLU A 33 3.06 10.21 8.19
N ASP A 34 3.34 11.19 7.33
CA ASP A 34 2.43 12.25 6.92
C ASP A 34 1.59 11.88 5.69
N ASN A 35 1.96 10.84 4.95
CA ASN A 35 1.23 10.36 3.77
C ASN A 35 0.16 9.35 4.17
N GLU A 36 -1.01 9.86 4.56
CA GLU A 36 -2.18 9.03 4.83
C GLU A 36 -2.77 8.46 3.53
N ILE A 37 -2.90 7.13 3.44
CA ILE A 37 -3.41 6.45 2.24
C ILE A 37 -4.90 6.11 2.44
N ASP A 38 -5.79 6.49 1.53
CA ASP A 38 -7.18 6.02 1.56
C ASP A 38 -7.22 4.50 1.35
N LEU A 39 -7.65 3.75 2.37
CA LEU A 39 -7.68 2.29 2.34
C LEU A 39 -8.51 1.75 1.17
N LEU A 40 -9.57 2.45 0.76
CA LEU A 40 -10.47 1.98 -0.31
C LEU A 40 -9.93 2.25 -1.72
N THR A 41 -8.85 3.01 -1.84
CA THR A 41 -8.12 3.26 -3.10
C THR A 41 -6.63 2.96 -2.97
N ALA A 42 -6.22 2.25 -1.92
CA ALA A 42 -4.84 1.87 -1.71
C ALA A 42 -4.34 1.00 -2.87
N GLU A 43 -3.26 1.43 -3.50
CA GLU A 43 -2.62 0.68 -4.59
C GLU A 43 -1.22 0.28 -4.12
N PRO A 44 -0.99 -1.01 -3.81
CA PRO A 44 0.34 -1.48 -3.49
C PRO A 44 1.24 -1.46 -4.75
N PRO A 45 2.56 -1.63 -4.59
CA PRO A 45 3.48 -1.74 -5.71
C PRO A 45 2.99 -2.72 -6.79
N SER A 46 3.09 -2.32 -8.05
CA SER A 46 2.64 -3.12 -9.19
C SER A 46 3.55 -4.32 -9.44
N ASN A 47 3.00 -5.49 -9.73
CA ASN A 47 3.79 -6.66 -10.10
C ASN A 47 4.19 -6.70 -11.60
N ALA A 48 3.84 -5.67 -12.38
CA ALA A 48 4.01 -5.69 -13.83
C ALA A 48 5.46 -5.99 -14.26
N LEU A 49 6.44 -5.45 -13.53
CA LEU A 49 7.87 -5.62 -13.83
C LEU A 49 8.31 -7.09 -13.70
N ILE A 50 7.93 -7.80 -12.63
CA ILE A 50 8.28 -9.22 -12.46
C ILE A 50 7.53 -10.18 -13.41
N LEU A 51 6.55 -9.68 -14.16
CA LEU A 51 5.82 -10.45 -15.16
C LEU A 51 6.42 -10.34 -16.57
N THR A 52 7.43 -9.48 -16.77
CA THR A 52 8.02 -9.22 -18.09
C THR A 52 8.85 -10.40 -18.61
N CYS A 53 9.87 -10.85 -17.87
CA CYS A 53 10.72 -11.97 -18.26
C CYS A 53 11.29 -12.71 -17.04
N ARG A 54 11.84 -13.91 -17.28
CA ARG A 54 12.39 -14.77 -16.21
C ARG A 54 13.54 -14.09 -15.46
N GLN A 55 14.45 -13.43 -16.17
CA GLN A 55 15.60 -12.77 -15.56
C GLN A 55 15.16 -11.65 -14.60
N ILE A 56 14.31 -10.73 -15.04
CA ILE A 56 13.80 -9.64 -14.19
C ILE A 56 13.01 -10.20 -13.01
N ARG A 57 12.23 -11.27 -13.22
CA ARG A 57 11.52 -11.94 -12.13
C ARG A 57 12.49 -12.48 -11.08
N ASP A 58 13.52 -13.20 -11.51
CA ASP A 58 14.46 -13.86 -10.59
C ASP A 58 15.31 -12.81 -9.83
N GLU A 59 15.61 -11.66 -10.46
CA GLU A 59 16.33 -10.55 -9.82
C GLU A 59 15.44 -9.73 -8.88
N ALA A 60 14.21 -9.38 -9.29
CA ALA A 60 13.39 -8.37 -8.61
C ALA A 60 12.25 -8.93 -7.73
N ALA A 61 11.95 -10.24 -7.79
CA ALA A 61 10.83 -10.81 -7.03
C ALA A 61 11.01 -10.72 -5.51
N GLY A 62 12.25 -10.76 -5.02
CA GLY A 62 12.55 -10.56 -3.61
C GLY A 62 12.15 -9.14 -3.16
N THR A 63 12.68 -8.13 -3.86
CA THR A 63 12.38 -6.71 -3.61
C THR A 63 10.89 -6.43 -3.71
N TYR A 64 10.22 -6.90 -4.76
CA TYR A 64 8.78 -6.76 -4.93
C TYR A 64 8.01 -7.28 -3.71
N LYS A 65 8.29 -8.51 -3.26
CA LYS A 65 7.58 -9.12 -2.12
C LYS A 65 7.80 -8.34 -0.83
N SER A 66 9.02 -7.89 -0.58
CA SER A 66 9.34 -7.08 0.60
C SER A 66 8.59 -5.75 0.58
N SER A 67 8.72 -4.98 -0.51
CA SER A 67 8.04 -3.68 -0.66
C SER A 67 6.52 -3.80 -0.60
N TYR A 68 5.95 -4.87 -1.18
CA TYR A 68 4.52 -5.13 -1.11
C TYR A 68 4.05 -5.37 0.32
N ARG A 69 4.83 -6.11 1.12
CA ARG A 69 4.51 -6.35 2.53
C ARG A 69 4.69 -5.10 3.37
N GLU A 70 5.74 -4.33 3.11
CA GLU A 70 6.03 -3.07 3.80
C GLU A 70 4.95 -2.03 3.54
N PHE A 71 4.43 -1.95 2.31
CA PHE A 71 3.28 -1.10 1.97
C PHE A 71 2.13 -1.28 2.98
N TRP A 72 1.68 -2.51 3.19
CA TRP A 72 0.55 -2.78 4.09
C TRP A 72 0.91 -2.62 5.56
N SER A 73 2.15 -2.95 5.96
CA SER A 73 2.53 -2.96 7.38
C SER A 73 3.05 -1.64 7.92
N GLN A 74 3.58 -0.77 7.06
CA GLN A 74 4.19 0.49 7.47
C GLN A 74 3.36 1.72 7.09
N SER A 75 2.43 1.62 6.12
CA SER A 75 1.56 2.74 5.77
C SER A 75 0.51 3.03 6.83
N THR A 76 0.16 4.31 6.97
CA THR A 76 -1.02 4.74 7.74
C THR A 76 -2.23 4.82 6.82
N PHE A 77 -3.18 3.92 7.00
CA PHE A 77 -4.39 3.90 6.20
C PHE A 77 -5.50 4.74 6.82
N SER A 78 -6.23 5.47 5.99
CA SER A 78 -7.39 6.27 6.40
C SER A 78 -8.68 5.71 5.81
N LEU A 79 -9.76 5.80 6.61
CA LEU A 79 -11.11 5.49 6.15
C LEU A 79 -12.10 6.52 6.71
N PRO A 80 -12.63 7.42 5.87
CA PRO A 80 -13.67 8.34 6.27
C PRO A 80 -14.94 7.62 6.74
N TYR A 81 -15.50 8.04 7.87
CA TYR A 81 -16.70 7.44 8.45
C TYR A 81 -17.92 7.49 7.51
N ALA A 82 -18.00 8.51 6.65
CA ALA A 82 -19.05 8.58 5.63
C ALA A 82 -18.97 7.41 4.63
N GLN A 83 -17.75 6.93 4.33
CA GLN A 83 -17.54 5.79 3.44
C GLN A 83 -17.86 4.47 4.14
N LEU A 84 -17.73 4.36 5.48
CA LEU A 84 -18.13 3.15 6.22
C LEU A 84 -19.62 2.81 6.04
N ARG A 85 -20.49 3.81 5.86
CA ARG A 85 -21.93 3.57 5.61
C ARG A 85 -22.25 3.13 4.18
N ASN A 86 -21.34 3.35 3.22
CA ASN A 86 -21.59 3.15 1.78
C ASN A 86 -20.67 2.05 1.24
N ASP A 87 -21.20 0.92 0.77
CA ASP A 87 -20.50 -0.12 -0.04
C ASP A 87 -19.04 -0.46 0.37
N CYS A 88 -18.64 -0.15 1.61
CA CYS A 88 -17.25 -0.23 2.06
C CYS A 88 -16.75 -1.66 1.98
N GLN A 89 -17.63 -2.60 2.34
CA GLN A 89 -17.40 -4.03 2.23
C GLN A 89 -17.07 -4.45 0.79
N ARG A 90 -17.81 -3.95 -0.21
CA ARG A 90 -17.56 -4.27 -1.63
C ARG A 90 -16.22 -3.69 -2.09
N ARG A 91 -15.85 -2.50 -1.62
CA ARG A 91 -14.56 -1.89 -1.98
C ARG A 91 -13.38 -2.57 -1.29
N LEU A 92 -13.54 -2.97 -0.02
CA LEU A 92 -12.54 -3.73 0.72
C LEU A 92 -12.33 -5.13 0.14
N GLN A 93 -13.35 -5.74 -0.46
CA GLN A 93 -13.21 -7.02 -1.19
C GLN A 93 -12.28 -6.94 -2.41
N ARG A 94 -11.88 -5.73 -2.86
CA ARG A 94 -10.86 -5.59 -3.90
C ARG A 94 -9.47 -5.97 -3.39
N HIS A 95 -9.25 -5.83 -2.09
CA HIS A 95 -8.00 -6.21 -1.43
C HIS A 95 -8.08 -7.66 -0.99
N ARG A 96 -6.94 -8.35 -0.98
CA ARG A 96 -6.91 -9.72 -0.47
C ARG A 96 -7.05 -9.68 1.04
N SER A 97 -7.61 -10.75 1.60
CA SER A 97 -7.75 -10.84 3.04
C SER A 97 -6.39 -10.73 3.73
N GLU A 98 -5.38 -11.39 3.19
CA GLU A 98 -4.01 -11.44 3.67
C GLU A 98 -3.37 -10.05 3.72
N ASP A 99 -3.65 -9.21 2.73
CA ASP A 99 -3.15 -7.84 2.64
C ASP A 99 -3.68 -7.00 3.80
N LEU A 100 -4.99 -7.11 4.07
CA LEU A 100 -5.65 -6.42 5.18
C LEU A 100 -5.14 -6.89 6.55
N HIS A 101 -4.69 -8.15 6.68
CA HIS A 101 -4.09 -8.65 7.93
C HIS A 101 -2.72 -8.04 8.22
N HIS A 102 -2.05 -7.49 7.22
CA HIS A 102 -0.75 -6.85 7.41
C HIS A 102 -0.86 -5.39 7.86
N ILE A 103 -2.06 -4.80 7.82
CA ILE A 103 -2.29 -3.42 8.29
C ILE A 103 -2.00 -3.32 9.79
N ALA A 104 -1.02 -2.49 10.14
CA ALA A 104 -0.64 -2.24 11.54
C ALA A 104 -1.14 -0.89 12.07
N GLN A 105 -1.38 0.07 11.18
CA GLN A 105 -1.78 1.43 11.52
C GLN A 105 -2.96 1.86 10.64
N PHE A 106 -3.99 2.38 11.28
CA PHE A 106 -5.24 2.73 10.61
C PHE A 106 -5.95 3.85 11.36
N GLN A 107 -6.69 4.71 10.66
CA GLN A 107 -7.51 5.74 11.28
C GLN A 107 -8.90 5.83 10.66
N ILE A 108 -9.86 6.17 11.51
CA ILE A 108 -11.24 6.48 11.10
C ILE A 108 -11.50 7.95 11.37
N SER A 109 -11.82 8.70 10.33
CA SER A 109 -12.16 10.11 10.43
C SER A 109 -13.68 10.29 10.54
N MET A 110 -14.16 10.76 11.69
CA MET A 110 -15.58 11.01 11.93
C MET A 110 -15.88 12.52 11.81
N LYS A 111 -16.86 12.88 10.96
CA LYS A 111 -17.44 14.24 11.02
C LYS A 111 -18.28 14.34 12.28
N ALA A 112 -18.03 15.33 13.14
CA ALA A 112 -18.81 15.53 14.36
C ALA A 112 -20.33 15.76 14.10
N ALA A 113 -20.72 16.16 12.89
CA ALA A 113 -22.13 16.21 12.49
C ALA A 113 -22.82 14.83 12.50
N ALA A 114 -22.09 13.73 12.28
CA ALA A 114 -22.61 12.37 12.36
C ALA A 114 -22.90 11.90 13.80
N LEU A 115 -22.41 12.65 14.80
CA LEU A 115 -22.64 12.46 16.23
C LEU A 115 -23.71 13.43 16.81
N GLY A 116 -24.47 14.11 15.94
CA GLY A 116 -25.49 15.09 16.35
C GLY A 116 -25.04 16.55 16.36
N GLY A 117 -23.85 16.85 15.82
CA GLY A 117 -23.31 18.22 15.76
C GLY A 117 -23.73 19.05 14.53
N SER A 118 -23.49 20.36 14.61
CA SER A 118 -23.71 21.33 13.53
C SER A 118 -22.91 21.00 12.25
N LYS A 119 -23.41 21.40 11.06
CA LYS A 119 -22.75 21.19 9.74
C LYS A 119 -21.32 21.78 9.63
N ARG A 120 -20.92 22.65 10.57
CA ARG A 120 -19.56 23.25 10.67
C ARG A 120 -18.65 22.56 11.71
N ALA A 121 -19.08 21.44 12.29
CA ALA A 121 -18.33 20.78 13.35
C ALA A 121 -17.03 20.13 12.82
N PRO A 122 -15.94 20.18 13.60
CA PRO A 122 -14.64 19.64 13.18
C PRO A 122 -14.71 18.13 12.95
N THR A 123 -13.90 17.64 12.01
CA THR A 123 -13.65 16.21 11.85
C THR A 123 -12.67 15.80 12.94
N ILE A 124 -13.05 14.84 13.78
CA ILE A 124 -12.17 14.30 14.82
C ILE A 124 -11.68 12.94 14.30
N PRO A 125 -10.37 12.81 13.99
CA PRO A 125 -9.79 11.51 13.66
C PRO A 125 -9.64 10.65 14.92
N LEU A 126 -10.03 9.39 14.81
CA LEU A 126 -9.75 8.36 15.81
C LEU A 126 -8.74 7.40 15.20
N TYR A 127 -7.56 7.34 15.82
CA TYR A 127 -6.46 6.50 15.36
C TYR A 127 -6.51 5.14 16.03
N TYR A 128 -6.15 4.11 15.29
CA TYR A 128 -6.07 2.74 15.73
C TYR A 128 -4.69 2.18 15.40
N ARG A 129 -4.06 1.56 16.39
CA ARG A 129 -2.79 0.85 16.23
C ARG A 129 -2.96 -0.60 16.64
N LEU A 130 -2.48 -1.51 15.80
CA LEU A 130 -2.43 -2.92 16.13
C LEU A 130 -1.35 -3.14 17.19
N VAL A 131 -1.74 -3.65 18.35
CA VAL A 131 -0.81 -3.93 19.46
C VAL A 131 -0.46 -5.41 19.54
N ARG A 132 -1.43 -6.27 19.21
CA ARG A 132 -1.28 -7.73 19.10
C ARG A 132 -2.20 -8.24 17.98
N PRO A 133 -2.01 -9.47 17.47
CA PRO A 133 -2.94 -10.04 16.49
C PRO A 133 -4.39 -9.91 16.98
N ASN A 134 -5.23 -9.27 16.16
CA ASN A 134 -6.65 -8.98 16.45
C ASN A 134 -6.93 -8.05 17.65
N VAL A 135 -5.91 -7.38 18.22
CA VAL A 135 -6.08 -6.42 19.32
C VAL A 135 -5.65 -5.02 18.87
N TRP A 136 -6.63 -4.14 18.74
CA TRP A 136 -6.44 -2.74 18.31
C TRP A 136 -6.60 -1.79 19.49
N TYR A 137 -5.69 -0.82 19.59
CA TYR A 137 -5.74 0.25 20.57
C TYR A 137 -6.14 1.55 19.90
N ALA A 138 -7.18 2.21 20.43
CA ALA A 138 -7.65 3.51 19.95
C ALA A 138 -6.95 4.65 20.70
N TYR A 139 -6.51 5.68 19.98
CA TYR A 139 -5.85 6.85 20.56
C TYR A 139 -6.11 8.11 19.75
N HIS A 140 -5.77 9.26 20.34
CA HIS A 140 -5.75 10.56 19.68
C HIS A 140 -4.30 11.05 19.57
N LYS A 141 -3.89 11.58 18.41
CA LYS A 141 -2.64 12.37 18.31
C LYS A 141 -2.87 13.68 19.09
N ILE A 142 -1.96 13.98 20.02
CA ILE A 142 -1.93 15.22 20.82
C ILE A 142 -1.18 16.28 20.02
#